data_AF-A0A2N5G4J9-F1
#
_entry.id   AF-A0A2N5G4J9-F1
#
_cell.length_a   1.000
_cell.length_b   1.000
_cell.length_c   1.000
_cell.angle_alpha   90.00
_cell.angle_beta   90.00
_cell.angle_gamma   90.00
#
_symmetry.space_group_name_H-M   'P 1'
#
loop_
_entity.id
_entity.type
_entity.pdbx_description
1 polymer ?
#
loop_
_entity_poly.entity_id
_entity_poly.type
_entity_poly.pdbx_seq_one_letter_code
_entity_poly.pdbx_strand_id
1 'polypeptide(L)'
;MKKKWLWRGGFILLALGIMFAFDRYKLYQEEKPPLPIVTANGTEIKPLLGPYRWNNQEEKNKDITPGDLIQGRKPVLVAPLSELKIEFDEQPENITYGWWDPYGLEIYWDGYMWSNGTFTFPNRPDRYTQAIKVEWEKGEATYIIDAEVEKKVSYQEFLSDQKEILSVLQVEPPGESMWVNLPYELASETMMNGTAMNMDEFISQFPELPPPPSLPAYFIFDQEKLIFNTADTNALITWLSDTLDIEIVSPNWYSKEEGKFSVLMILDENDDSPQRLREHEKMAVVSEIHVLPESPFAVDKDFNKPLYYIFDNKGMLFNAYTYEDMMMFFEEQARSFQ
;
A
#
# COMPACT_ATOMS: atom_id res chain seq x y z
N MET A 1 -12.04 29.34 78.52
CA MET A 1 -12.43 28.08 77.83
C MET A 1 -12.60 28.21 76.30
N LYS A 2 -12.99 29.37 75.74
CA LYS A 2 -13.20 29.55 74.28
C LYS A 2 -11.94 29.39 73.38
N LYS A 3 -10.74 29.69 73.89
CA LYS A 3 -9.47 29.63 73.12
C LYS A 3 -9.03 28.21 72.72
N LYS A 4 -9.36 27.19 73.55
CA LYS A 4 -9.05 25.77 73.27
C LYS A 4 -9.97 25.17 72.19
N TRP A 5 -11.20 25.68 72.05
CA TRP A 5 -12.15 25.25 71.02
C TRP A 5 -11.80 25.83 69.63
N LEU A 6 -11.34 27.08 69.58
CA LEU A 6 -10.83 27.70 68.35
C LEU A 6 -9.60 26.97 67.77
N TRP A 7 -8.68 26.53 68.63
CA TRP A 7 -7.51 25.73 68.21
C TRP A 7 -7.88 24.35 67.69
N ARG A 8 -8.86 23.67 68.31
CA ARG A 8 -9.36 22.37 67.84
C ARG A 8 -10.10 22.49 66.50
N GLY A 9 -10.90 23.54 66.31
CA GLY A 9 -11.56 23.82 65.03
C GLY A 9 -10.58 24.13 63.89
N GLY A 10 -9.54 24.92 64.17
CA GLY A 10 -8.48 25.21 63.19
C GLY A 10 -7.68 23.98 62.76
N PHE A 11 -7.36 23.08 63.70
CA PHE A 11 -6.66 21.82 63.39
C PHE A 11 -7.50 20.89 62.51
N ILE A 12 -8.81 20.79 62.77
CA ILE A 12 -9.72 19.98 61.95
C ILE A 12 -9.81 20.54 60.53
N LEU A 13 -9.92 21.86 60.36
CA LEU A 13 -9.95 22.49 59.03
C LEU A 13 -8.63 22.30 58.27
N LEU A 14 -7.49 22.38 58.95
CA LEU A 14 -6.17 22.12 58.35
C LEU A 14 -6.06 20.66 57.89
N ALA A 15 -6.44 19.71 58.74
CA ALA A 15 -6.43 18.28 58.40
C ALA A 15 -7.34 17.97 57.20
N LEU A 16 -8.54 18.56 57.15
CA LEU A 16 -9.44 18.43 56.00
C LEU A 16 -8.85 19.03 54.72
N GLY A 17 -8.21 20.20 54.82
CA GLY A 17 -7.51 20.82 53.68
C GLY A 17 -6.39 19.94 53.14
N ILE A 18 -5.60 19.33 54.03
CA ILE A 18 -4.53 18.39 53.65
C ILE A 18 -5.12 17.13 53.00
N MET A 19 -6.17 16.54 53.57
CA MET A 19 -6.83 15.38 52.97
C MET A 19 -7.39 15.69 51.57
N PHE A 20 -8.03 16.84 51.40
CA PHE A 20 -8.53 17.28 50.09
C PHE A 20 -7.39 17.49 49.07
N ALA A 21 -6.27 18.06 49.50
CA ALA A 21 -5.09 18.23 48.65
C ALA A 21 -4.47 16.87 48.25
N PHE A 22 -4.37 15.92 49.19
CA PHE A 22 -3.90 14.56 48.90
C PHE A 22 -4.83 13.82 47.95
N ASP A 23 -6.14 13.95 48.12
CA ASP A 23 -7.13 13.30 47.26
C ASP A 23 -7.06 13.86 45.83
N ARG A 24 -6.94 15.19 45.68
CA ARG A 24 -6.75 15.84 44.37
C ARG A 24 -5.42 15.47 43.72
N TYR A 25 -4.34 15.40 44.50
CA TYR A 25 -3.02 14.98 44.00
C TYR A 25 -3.03 13.52 43.55
N LYS A 26 -3.69 12.65 44.31
CA LYS A 26 -3.87 11.24 43.94
C LYS A 26 -4.68 11.11 42.65
N LEU A 27 -5.77 11.87 42.51
CA LEU A 27 -6.60 11.86 41.32
C LEU A 27 -5.83 12.34 40.08
N TYR A 28 -5.03 13.41 40.23
CA TYR A 28 -4.11 13.90 39.19
C TYR A 28 -3.07 12.85 38.78
N GLN A 29 -2.65 12.00 39.71
CA GLN A 29 -1.67 10.94 39.47
C GLN A 29 -2.24 9.69 38.76
N GLU A 30 -3.53 9.43 38.96
CA GLU A 30 -4.26 8.29 38.38
C GLU A 30 -4.95 8.63 37.05
N GLU A 31 -5.02 9.92 36.71
CA GLU A 31 -5.55 10.40 35.44
C GLU A 31 -4.79 9.80 34.24
N LYS A 32 -5.55 9.42 33.22
CA LYS A 32 -5.04 8.80 31.99
C LYS A 32 -5.31 9.73 30.81
N PRO A 33 -4.53 9.59 29.72
CA PRO A 33 -4.83 10.29 28.49
C PRO A 33 -6.25 9.92 27.98
N PRO A 34 -6.93 10.84 27.28
CA PRO A 34 -8.25 10.60 26.70
C PRO A 34 -8.24 9.35 25.82
N LEU A 35 -9.25 8.48 25.91
CA LEU A 35 -9.37 7.37 24.97
C LEU A 35 -10.13 7.84 23.73
N PRO A 36 -9.63 7.61 22.50
CA PRO A 36 -10.38 7.95 21.31
C PRO A 36 -11.58 7.03 21.14
N ILE A 37 -12.60 7.55 20.45
CA ILE A 37 -13.63 6.75 19.81
C ILE A 37 -13.10 6.37 18.44
N VAL A 38 -12.98 5.07 18.18
CA VAL A 38 -12.46 4.55 16.91
C VAL A 38 -13.55 3.73 16.24
N THR A 39 -13.87 4.07 15.00
CA THR A 39 -14.90 3.35 14.22
C THR A 39 -14.43 3.04 12.81
N ALA A 40 -14.87 1.91 12.26
CA ALA A 40 -14.70 1.57 10.85
C ALA A 40 -16.08 1.25 10.24
N ASN A 41 -16.57 2.14 9.39
CA ASN A 41 -17.91 2.06 8.79
C ASN A 41 -19.04 1.73 9.81
N GLY A 42 -19.01 2.39 10.97
CA GLY A 42 -19.96 2.21 12.07
C GLY A 42 -19.66 1.07 13.04
N THR A 43 -18.64 0.25 12.78
CA THR A 43 -18.15 -0.77 13.72
C THR A 43 -17.18 -0.14 14.70
N GLU A 44 -17.49 -0.16 16.00
CA GLU A 44 -16.60 0.35 17.05
C GLU A 44 -15.40 -0.60 17.25
N ILE A 45 -14.19 -0.05 17.19
CA ILE A 45 -12.95 -0.77 17.45
C ILE A 45 -12.36 -0.23 18.74
N LYS A 46 -12.20 -1.07 19.76
CA LYS A 46 -11.67 -0.60 21.04
C LYS A 46 -10.16 -0.34 20.94
N PRO A 47 -9.69 0.92 21.06
CA PRO A 47 -8.25 1.20 21.02
C PRO A 47 -7.55 0.63 22.27
N LEU A 48 -6.32 0.19 22.08
CA LEU A 48 -5.45 -0.31 23.14
C LEU A 48 -4.43 0.77 23.50
N LEU A 49 -4.42 1.20 24.76
CA LEU A 49 -3.46 2.19 25.24
C LEU A 49 -2.08 1.55 25.43
N GLY A 50 -1.12 1.98 24.62
CA GLY A 50 0.29 1.61 24.70
C GLY A 50 1.09 2.53 25.64
N PRO A 51 2.36 2.81 25.30
CA PRO A 51 3.19 3.77 26.02
C PRO A 51 2.56 5.16 26.08
N TYR A 52 2.63 5.80 27.24
CA TYR A 52 2.12 7.16 27.41
C TYR A 52 2.83 7.91 28.54
N ARG A 53 2.85 9.24 28.41
CA ARG A 53 3.32 10.17 29.42
C ARG A 53 2.25 11.23 29.62
N TRP A 54 1.73 11.38 30.83
CA TRP A 54 0.61 12.28 31.12
C TRP A 54 0.91 13.13 32.36
N ASN A 55 0.46 14.39 32.38
CA ASN A 55 0.50 15.24 33.57
C ASN A 55 1.92 15.42 34.19
N ASN A 56 2.95 15.48 33.34
CA ASN A 56 4.37 15.52 33.74
C ASN A 56 4.84 14.32 34.60
N GLN A 57 4.15 13.18 34.51
CA GLN A 57 4.59 11.94 35.14
C GLN A 57 5.68 11.23 34.32
N GLU A 58 6.31 10.24 34.93
CA GLU A 58 7.15 9.30 34.19
C GLU A 58 6.32 8.51 33.16
N GLU A 59 6.98 8.10 32.08
CA GLU A 59 6.37 7.29 31.03
C GLU A 59 5.89 5.95 31.60
N LYS A 60 4.62 5.63 31.34
CA LYS A 60 3.98 4.36 31.71
C LYS A 60 3.93 3.46 30.48
N ASN A 61 3.95 2.15 30.70
CA ASN A 61 3.89 1.11 29.66
C ASN A 61 5.04 1.15 28.63
N LYS A 62 6.18 1.76 28.95
CA LYS A 62 7.31 1.94 28.03
C LYS A 62 7.79 0.64 27.36
N ASP A 63 7.80 -0.46 28.11
CA ASP A 63 8.31 -1.76 27.63
C ASP A 63 7.22 -2.62 26.94
N ILE A 64 5.98 -2.12 26.83
CA ILE A 64 4.88 -2.86 26.22
C ILE A 64 4.86 -2.60 24.71
N THR A 65 4.97 -3.67 23.92
CA THR A 65 4.89 -3.60 22.46
C THR A 65 3.44 -3.73 21.96
N PRO A 66 3.15 -3.34 20.71
CA PRO A 66 1.85 -3.64 20.08
C PRO A 66 1.51 -5.13 20.13
N GLY A 67 2.50 -5.99 19.90
CA GLY A 67 2.35 -7.45 19.98
C GLY A 67 1.86 -7.92 21.36
N ASP A 68 2.41 -7.38 22.45
CA ASP A 68 1.98 -7.71 23.81
C ASP A 68 0.54 -7.28 24.08
N LEU A 69 0.12 -6.13 23.54
CA LEU A 69 -1.23 -5.59 23.73
C LEU A 69 -2.29 -6.45 23.04
N ILE A 70 -1.99 -6.96 21.85
CA ILE A 70 -2.94 -7.73 21.02
C ILE A 70 -2.86 -9.24 21.27
N GLN A 71 -1.86 -9.72 22.04
CA GLN A 71 -1.68 -11.13 22.32
C GLN A 71 -2.92 -11.74 22.98
N GLY A 72 -3.41 -12.85 22.43
CA GLY A 72 -4.60 -13.57 22.94
C GLY A 72 -5.93 -12.85 22.69
N ARG A 73 -5.93 -11.71 21.99
CA ARG A 73 -7.15 -11.01 21.56
C ARG A 73 -7.52 -11.43 20.15
N LYS A 74 -8.83 -11.53 19.90
CA LYS A 74 -9.36 -11.62 18.55
C LYS A 74 -9.48 -10.21 17.98
N PRO A 75 -8.98 -9.96 16.75
CA PRO A 75 -9.16 -8.67 16.10
C PRO A 75 -10.65 -8.41 15.85
N VAL A 76 -11.01 -7.14 15.74
CA VAL A 76 -12.37 -6.74 15.34
C VAL A 76 -12.50 -6.94 13.85
N LEU A 77 -13.54 -7.66 13.41
CA LEU A 77 -13.83 -7.82 12.00
C LEU A 77 -14.40 -6.53 11.43
N VAL A 78 -13.83 -6.07 10.32
CA VAL A 78 -14.26 -4.88 9.60
C VAL A 78 -14.56 -5.20 8.14
N ALA A 79 -15.47 -4.44 7.54
CA ALA A 79 -15.73 -4.59 6.12
C ALA A 79 -14.50 -4.13 5.29
N PRO A 80 -14.23 -4.75 4.13
CA PRO A 80 -13.24 -4.23 3.20
C PRO A 80 -13.58 -2.79 2.80
N LEU A 81 -12.54 -1.99 2.55
CA LEU A 81 -12.66 -0.58 2.11
C LEU A 81 -13.36 0.33 3.11
N SER A 82 -13.49 -0.12 4.37
CA SER A 82 -14.02 0.72 5.42
C SER A 82 -12.98 1.79 5.80
N GLU A 83 -13.46 3.02 5.98
CA GLU A 83 -12.64 4.11 6.49
C GLU A 83 -12.57 4.05 8.01
N LEU A 84 -11.35 4.08 8.53
CA LEU A 84 -11.05 4.20 9.95
C LEU A 84 -11.16 5.66 10.38
N LYS A 85 -12.10 5.94 11.28
CA LYS A 85 -12.32 7.26 11.88
C LYS A 85 -11.93 7.24 13.34
N ILE A 86 -11.15 8.24 13.75
CA ILE A 86 -10.66 8.42 15.12
C ILE A 86 -11.09 9.79 15.60
N GLU A 87 -11.82 9.82 16.72
CA GLU A 87 -12.32 11.03 17.33
C GLU A 87 -11.85 11.11 18.78
N PHE A 88 -11.37 12.28 19.20
CA PHE A 88 -10.98 12.55 20.58
C PHE A 88 -11.90 13.60 21.19
N ASP A 89 -12.34 13.36 22.43
CA ASP A 89 -13.13 14.34 23.20
C ASP A 89 -12.34 15.64 23.44
N GLU A 90 -11.04 15.52 23.70
CA GLU A 90 -10.09 16.63 23.84
C GLU A 90 -9.19 16.66 22.59
N GLN A 91 -9.23 17.77 21.85
CA GLN A 91 -8.48 17.91 20.60
C GLN A 91 -6.96 17.86 20.85
N PRO A 92 -6.23 16.95 20.18
CA PRO A 92 -4.78 16.89 20.28
C PRO A 92 -4.09 18.01 19.51
N GLU A 93 -2.87 18.33 19.92
CA GLU A 93 -1.98 19.27 19.22
C GLU A 93 -1.36 18.63 17.98
N ASN A 94 -1.04 17.34 18.07
CA ASN A 94 -0.39 16.59 16.99
C ASN A 94 -0.86 15.13 17.00
N ILE A 95 -1.00 14.56 15.80
CA ILE A 95 -1.30 13.14 15.58
C ILE A 95 -0.31 12.61 14.55
N THR A 96 0.40 11.55 14.91
CA THR A 96 1.29 10.80 14.01
C THR A 96 0.75 9.39 13.83
N TYR A 97 0.65 8.97 12.57
CA TYR A 97 0.13 7.67 12.20
C TYR A 97 1.27 6.73 11.83
N GLY A 98 1.10 5.46 12.16
CA GLY A 98 2.04 4.41 11.82
C GLY A 98 1.36 3.06 11.77
N TRP A 99 2.15 2.06 11.40
CA TRP A 99 1.70 0.68 11.32
C TRP A 99 2.71 -0.22 11.98
N TRP A 100 2.22 -1.30 12.58
CA TRP A 100 3.06 -2.28 13.25
C TRP A 100 3.38 -3.42 12.30
N ASP A 101 4.68 -3.69 12.11
CA ASP A 101 5.14 -4.87 11.41
C ASP A 101 5.29 -6.05 12.40
N PRO A 102 4.46 -7.10 12.28
CA PRO A 102 4.58 -8.27 13.16
C PRO A 102 5.88 -9.06 12.95
N TYR A 103 6.58 -8.90 11.82
CA TYR A 103 7.82 -9.62 11.53
C TYR A 103 9.06 -8.87 12.01
N GLY A 104 9.16 -7.58 11.72
CA GLY A 104 10.20 -6.68 12.22
C GLY A 104 10.05 -6.30 13.70
N LEU A 105 8.85 -6.52 14.28
CA LEU A 105 8.49 -6.15 15.65
C LEU A 105 8.65 -4.66 15.95
N GLU A 106 8.50 -3.82 14.92
CA GLU A 106 8.65 -2.37 15.02
C GLU A 106 7.44 -1.62 14.45
N ILE A 107 7.34 -0.33 14.79
CA ILE A 107 6.33 0.57 14.24
C ILE A 107 7.00 1.48 13.21
N TYR A 108 6.45 1.50 12.01
CA TYR A 108 6.84 2.43 10.96
C TYR A 108 5.95 3.68 11.02
N TRP A 109 6.56 4.82 11.33
CA TRP A 109 5.89 6.13 11.47
C TRP A 109 6.03 6.98 10.20
N ASP A 110 5.87 6.36 9.04
CA ASP A 110 5.94 7.05 7.74
C ASP A 110 4.56 7.51 7.24
N GLY A 111 3.48 7.02 7.87
CA GLY A 111 2.11 7.28 7.44
C GLY A 111 1.82 6.79 6.03
N TYR A 112 2.63 5.89 5.44
CA TYR A 112 2.52 5.52 4.02
C TYR A 112 1.14 4.93 3.67
N MET A 113 0.52 4.22 4.62
CA MET A 113 -0.84 3.68 4.46
C MET A 113 -1.96 4.67 4.80
N TRP A 114 -1.61 5.89 5.22
CA TRP A 114 -2.55 6.93 5.64
C TRP A 114 -2.59 8.05 4.61
N SER A 115 -3.80 8.42 4.18
CA SER A 115 -4.02 9.54 3.27
C SER A 115 -4.81 10.63 3.98
N ASN A 116 -4.21 11.82 4.14
CA ASN A 116 -4.83 12.96 4.83
C ASN A 116 -5.41 12.61 6.21
N GLY A 117 -4.71 11.78 6.98
CA GLY A 117 -5.14 11.34 8.32
C GLY A 117 -6.30 10.33 8.33
N THR A 118 -6.64 9.76 7.17
CA THR A 118 -7.60 8.66 7.04
C THR A 118 -6.87 7.40 6.62
N PHE A 119 -7.23 6.27 7.22
CA PHE A 119 -6.81 4.94 6.80
C PHE A 119 -8.03 4.21 6.25
N THR A 120 -7.89 3.65 5.05
CA THR A 120 -8.92 2.80 4.44
C THR A 120 -8.41 1.37 4.45
N PHE A 121 -9.16 0.46 5.07
CA PHE A 121 -8.81 -0.95 5.03
C PHE A 121 -8.82 -1.45 3.58
N PRO A 122 -7.81 -2.21 3.12
CA PRO A 122 -7.81 -2.73 1.76
C PRO A 122 -8.86 -3.83 1.58
N ASN A 123 -9.01 -4.31 0.35
CA ASN A 123 -9.81 -5.48 0.02
C ASN A 123 -9.17 -6.75 0.55
N ARG A 124 -7.84 -6.86 0.57
CA ARG A 124 -7.16 -8.08 1.00
C ARG A 124 -7.61 -8.50 2.41
N PRO A 125 -8.17 -9.73 2.58
CA PRO A 125 -8.53 -10.25 3.88
C PRO A 125 -7.27 -10.57 4.70
N ASP A 126 -6.89 -9.66 5.58
CA ASP A 126 -5.76 -9.81 6.49
C ASP A 126 -5.97 -9.01 7.78
N ARG A 127 -5.08 -9.22 8.76
CA ARG A 127 -5.03 -8.48 10.01
C ARG A 127 -4.16 -7.24 9.86
N TYR A 128 -4.73 -6.09 10.18
CA TYR A 128 -4.07 -4.79 10.12
C TYR A 128 -3.98 -4.19 11.53
N THR A 129 -2.75 -3.91 11.96
CA THR A 129 -2.48 -3.27 13.24
C THR A 129 -1.91 -1.88 13.02
N GLN A 130 -2.73 -0.87 13.32
CA GLN A 130 -2.35 0.54 13.20
C GLN A 130 -1.89 1.07 14.56
N ALA A 131 -0.91 1.97 14.53
CA ALA A 131 -0.41 2.70 15.69
C ALA A 131 -0.65 4.19 15.50
N ILE A 132 -1.15 4.85 16.54
CA ILE A 132 -1.42 6.29 16.53
C ILE A 132 -0.71 6.90 17.72
N LYS A 133 0.27 7.76 17.47
CA LYS A 133 0.88 8.60 18.49
C LYS A 133 0.16 9.94 18.53
N VAL A 134 -0.24 10.38 19.70
CA VAL A 134 -1.04 11.58 19.91
C VAL A 134 -0.40 12.43 20.99
N GLU A 135 -0.36 13.74 20.77
CA GLU A 135 0.26 14.72 21.66
C GLU A 135 -0.76 15.79 22.05
N TRP A 136 -0.80 16.12 23.32
CA TRP A 136 -1.56 17.22 23.94
C TRP A 136 -0.61 18.05 24.80
N GLU A 137 -1.03 19.25 25.19
CA GLU A 137 -0.29 20.08 26.16
C GLU A 137 0.06 19.31 27.45
N LYS A 138 -0.85 18.44 27.90
CA LYS A 138 -0.70 17.64 29.13
C LYS A 138 0.25 16.44 28.97
N GLY A 139 0.58 16.03 27.75
CA GLY A 139 1.41 14.85 27.50
C GLY A 139 1.07 14.12 26.20
N GLU A 140 1.60 12.91 26.04
CA GLU A 140 1.49 12.12 24.82
C GLU A 140 1.06 10.68 25.12
N ALA A 141 0.42 10.03 24.15
CA ALA A 141 0.00 8.64 24.25
C ALA A 141 0.07 7.94 22.90
N THR A 142 0.37 6.64 22.92
CA THR A 142 0.26 5.76 21.76
C THR A 142 -0.96 4.85 21.89
N TYR A 143 -1.78 4.78 20.85
CA TYR A 143 -2.94 3.90 20.74
C TYR A 143 -2.69 2.87 19.65
N ILE A 144 -3.01 1.61 19.94
CA ILE A 144 -2.96 0.51 18.98
C ILE A 144 -4.39 0.13 18.60
N ILE A 145 -4.65 0.07 17.31
CA ILE A 145 -5.92 -0.36 16.72
C ILE A 145 -5.64 -1.66 15.97
N ASP A 146 -6.41 -2.70 16.30
CA ASP A 146 -6.22 -4.04 15.75
C ASP A 146 -7.53 -4.54 15.17
N ALA A 147 -7.53 -4.74 13.85
CA ALA A 147 -8.70 -5.15 13.08
C ALA A 147 -8.30 -6.13 11.98
N GLU A 148 -9.27 -6.94 11.55
CA GLU A 148 -9.09 -7.92 10.48
C GLU A 148 -10.18 -7.69 9.43
N VAL A 149 -9.76 -7.62 8.17
CA VAL A 149 -10.68 -7.44 7.05
C VAL A 149 -11.45 -8.73 6.82
N GLU A 150 -12.78 -8.64 6.88
CA GLU A 150 -13.65 -9.79 6.64
C GLU A 150 -13.48 -10.33 5.21
N LYS A 151 -13.27 -11.65 5.11
CA LYS A 151 -13.31 -12.36 3.83
C LYS A 151 -14.77 -12.61 3.41
N LYS A 152 -15.21 -11.93 2.35
CA LYS A 152 -16.55 -12.05 1.76
C LYS A 152 -16.61 -12.98 0.55
N VAL A 153 -15.55 -13.02 -0.25
CA VAL A 153 -15.42 -13.89 -1.44
C VAL A 153 -14.03 -14.52 -1.51
N SER A 154 -13.92 -15.66 -2.20
CA SER A 154 -12.64 -16.37 -2.35
C SER A 154 -11.53 -15.56 -3.02
N TYR A 155 -11.87 -14.77 -4.03
CA TYR A 155 -10.98 -13.98 -4.89
C TYR A 155 -10.77 -12.54 -4.38
N GLN A 156 -11.18 -12.23 -3.15
CA GLN A 156 -11.22 -10.85 -2.64
C GLN A 156 -9.85 -10.14 -2.68
N GLU A 157 -8.76 -10.89 -2.54
CA GLU A 157 -7.40 -10.37 -2.61
C GLU A 157 -6.99 -9.86 -4.01
N PHE A 158 -7.76 -10.22 -5.05
CA PHE A 158 -7.58 -9.74 -6.42
C PHE A 158 -8.50 -8.57 -6.78
N LEU A 159 -9.36 -8.12 -5.86
CA LEU A 159 -10.11 -6.89 -6.06
C LEU A 159 -9.16 -5.70 -5.88
N SER A 160 -9.35 -4.66 -6.69
CA SER A 160 -8.53 -3.45 -6.57
C SER A 160 -8.81 -2.71 -5.27
N ASP A 161 -7.78 -2.24 -4.58
CA ASP A 161 -7.95 -1.35 -3.42
C ASP A 161 -8.36 0.07 -3.84
N GLN A 162 -8.14 0.41 -5.12
CA GLN A 162 -8.38 1.74 -5.67
C GLN A 162 -9.53 1.72 -6.68
N LYS A 163 -10.45 2.67 -6.55
CA LYS A 163 -11.70 2.71 -7.33
C LYS A 163 -11.48 2.78 -8.85
N GLU A 164 -10.39 3.38 -9.29
CA GLU A 164 -10.13 3.67 -10.71
C GLU A 164 -9.11 2.71 -11.33
N ILE A 165 -8.44 1.88 -10.52
CA ILE A 165 -7.48 0.90 -11.01
C ILE A 165 -8.18 -0.44 -11.17
N LEU A 166 -7.98 -1.07 -12.33
CA LEU A 166 -8.45 -2.43 -12.58
C LEU A 166 -7.38 -3.44 -12.14
N SER A 167 -7.80 -4.56 -11.56
CA SER A 167 -6.90 -5.69 -11.33
C SER A 167 -7.18 -6.81 -12.31
N VAL A 168 -6.11 -7.41 -12.84
CA VAL A 168 -6.17 -8.53 -13.78
C VAL A 168 -5.54 -9.73 -13.10
N LEU A 169 -6.31 -10.79 -12.87
CA LEU A 169 -5.80 -12.10 -12.47
C LEU A 169 -5.60 -12.96 -13.71
N GLN A 170 -4.35 -13.35 -13.94
CA GLN A 170 -3.96 -14.36 -14.92
C GLN A 170 -3.86 -15.74 -14.25
N VAL A 171 -4.63 -16.70 -14.74
CA VAL A 171 -4.58 -18.10 -14.30
C VAL A 171 -3.93 -18.92 -15.41
N GLU A 172 -2.79 -19.54 -15.11
CA GLU A 172 -2.00 -20.31 -16.07
C GLU A 172 -1.94 -21.80 -15.71
N PRO A 173 -1.77 -22.69 -16.70
CA PRO A 173 -1.49 -24.09 -16.40
C PRO A 173 -0.10 -24.23 -15.73
N PRO A 174 0.07 -25.15 -14.76
CA PRO A 174 1.37 -25.36 -14.12
C PRO A 174 2.47 -25.75 -15.12
N GLY A 175 3.65 -25.15 -14.96
CA GLY A 175 4.85 -25.49 -15.76
C GLY A 175 5.04 -24.68 -17.04
N GLU A 176 4.06 -23.88 -17.43
CA GLU A 176 4.17 -22.86 -18.48
C GLU A 176 4.11 -21.49 -17.79
N SER A 177 5.19 -20.71 -17.83
CA SER A 177 5.17 -19.32 -17.37
C SER A 177 5.07 -18.44 -18.61
N MET A 178 3.86 -17.99 -18.92
CA MET A 178 3.59 -17.10 -20.05
C MET A 178 2.79 -15.89 -19.57
N TRP A 179 3.33 -15.20 -18.55
CA TRP A 179 2.84 -13.88 -18.15
C TRP A 179 2.52 -13.05 -19.38
N VAL A 180 1.26 -12.63 -19.47
CA VAL A 180 0.83 -11.84 -20.62
C VAL A 180 1.60 -10.53 -20.58
N ASN A 181 2.33 -10.24 -21.64
CA ASN A 181 2.97 -8.94 -21.78
C ASN A 181 1.91 -7.97 -22.29
N LEU A 182 1.22 -7.29 -21.36
CA LEU A 182 0.31 -6.22 -21.73
C LEU A 182 1.11 -5.08 -22.38
N PRO A 183 0.55 -4.40 -23.39
CA PRO A 183 1.07 -3.11 -23.84
C PRO A 183 1.33 -2.18 -22.66
N TYR A 184 2.42 -1.42 -22.69
CA TYR A 184 2.87 -0.61 -21.55
C TYR A 184 1.79 0.38 -21.07
N GLU A 185 1.02 0.92 -22.01
CA GLU A 185 -0.09 1.83 -21.75
C GLU A 185 -1.18 1.19 -20.89
N LEU A 186 -1.40 -0.12 -21.04
CA LEU A 186 -2.37 -0.86 -20.22
C LEU A 186 -1.74 -1.37 -18.93
N ALA A 187 -0.48 -1.80 -18.98
CA ALA A 187 0.23 -2.33 -17.82
C ALA A 187 0.40 -1.28 -16.72
N SER A 188 0.55 -0.01 -17.09
CA SER A 188 0.67 1.11 -16.13
C SER A 188 -0.64 1.49 -15.45
N GLU A 189 -1.77 1.13 -16.03
CA GLU A 189 -3.13 1.45 -15.54
C GLU A 189 -3.83 0.23 -14.91
N THR A 190 -3.14 -0.91 -14.81
CA THR A 190 -3.68 -2.15 -14.28
C THR A 190 -2.76 -2.79 -13.23
N MET A 191 -3.35 -3.48 -12.26
CA MET A 191 -2.64 -4.32 -11.31
C MET A 191 -2.67 -5.77 -11.78
N MET A 192 -1.53 -6.24 -12.32
CA MET A 192 -1.36 -7.62 -12.77
C MET A 192 -1.07 -8.55 -11.60
N ASN A 193 -1.92 -9.55 -11.43
CA ASN A 193 -1.74 -10.68 -10.54
C ASN A 193 -1.70 -11.95 -11.38
N GLY A 194 -1.03 -12.98 -10.90
CA GLY A 194 -1.10 -14.26 -11.59
C GLY A 194 -0.71 -15.44 -10.73
N THR A 195 -1.24 -16.59 -11.14
CA THR A 195 -1.14 -17.83 -10.41
C THR A 195 -1.16 -19.01 -11.37
N ALA A 196 -0.40 -20.05 -11.02
CA ALA A 196 -0.33 -21.28 -11.80
C ALA A 196 -1.12 -22.37 -11.08
N MET A 197 -2.21 -22.83 -11.70
CA MET A 197 -3.06 -23.89 -11.16
C MET A 197 -3.82 -24.60 -12.27
N ASN A 198 -4.19 -25.86 -12.04
CA ASN A 198 -5.05 -26.57 -12.98
C ASN A 198 -6.52 -26.18 -12.82
N MET A 199 -7.37 -26.64 -13.74
CA MET A 199 -8.81 -26.30 -13.74
C MET A 199 -9.54 -26.76 -12.47
N ASP A 200 -9.22 -27.95 -11.95
CA ASP A 200 -9.88 -28.49 -10.75
C ASP A 200 -9.49 -27.67 -9.51
N GLU A 201 -8.23 -27.27 -9.41
CA GLU A 201 -7.73 -26.36 -8.37
C GLU A 201 -8.41 -24.99 -8.45
N PHE A 202 -8.54 -24.43 -9.66
CA PHE A 202 -9.22 -23.14 -9.87
C PHE A 202 -10.67 -23.19 -9.37
N ILE A 203 -11.43 -24.21 -9.78
CA ILE A 203 -12.84 -24.36 -9.37
C ILE A 203 -12.96 -24.55 -7.85
N SER A 204 -12.02 -25.26 -7.25
CA SER A 204 -11.98 -25.49 -5.80
C SER A 204 -11.61 -24.22 -5.02
N GLN A 205 -10.64 -23.44 -5.51
CA GLN A 205 -10.16 -22.23 -4.86
C GLN A 205 -11.11 -21.04 -5.05
N PHE A 206 -11.72 -20.92 -6.24
CA PHE A 206 -12.58 -19.80 -6.63
C PHE A 206 -13.98 -20.26 -7.07
N PRO A 207 -14.76 -20.91 -6.19
CA PRO A 207 -16.05 -21.48 -6.56
C PRO A 207 -17.10 -20.43 -7.01
N GLU A 208 -16.89 -19.15 -6.66
CA GLU A 208 -17.76 -18.04 -7.06
C GLU A 208 -17.42 -17.44 -8.43
N LEU A 209 -16.26 -17.77 -9.02
CA LEU A 209 -15.86 -17.31 -10.35
C LEU A 209 -16.39 -18.25 -11.45
N PRO A 210 -16.70 -17.74 -12.65
CA PRO A 210 -17.07 -18.59 -13.77
C PRO A 210 -15.87 -19.44 -14.19
N PRO A 211 -16.04 -20.77 -14.38
CA PRO A 211 -14.96 -21.62 -14.86
C PRO A 211 -14.56 -21.19 -16.28
N PRO A 212 -13.27 -20.94 -16.54
CA PRO A 212 -12.83 -20.54 -17.86
C PRO A 212 -12.90 -21.72 -18.85
N PRO A 213 -13.07 -21.46 -20.16
CA PRO A 213 -13.16 -22.52 -21.16
C PRO A 213 -11.82 -23.24 -21.38
N SER A 214 -10.70 -22.56 -21.14
CA SER A 214 -9.34 -23.05 -21.26
C SER A 214 -8.41 -22.20 -20.41
N LEU A 215 -7.20 -22.70 -20.15
CA LEU A 215 -6.09 -21.92 -19.59
C LEU A 215 -5.07 -21.60 -20.70
N PRO A 216 -4.41 -20.43 -20.69
CA PRO A 216 -4.55 -19.38 -19.69
C PRO A 216 -5.92 -18.69 -19.72
N ALA A 217 -6.31 -18.11 -18.59
CA ALA A 217 -7.53 -17.34 -18.45
C ALA A 217 -7.26 -16.04 -17.69
N TYR A 218 -8.01 -15.01 -18.04
CA TYR A 218 -7.87 -13.66 -17.50
C TYR A 218 -9.19 -13.25 -16.87
N PHE A 219 -9.12 -12.74 -15.65
CA PHE A 219 -10.26 -12.24 -14.88
C PHE A 219 -9.95 -10.81 -14.48
N ILE A 220 -10.84 -9.89 -14.84
CA ILE A 220 -10.69 -8.46 -14.56
C ILE A 220 -11.67 -8.07 -13.49
N PHE A 221 -11.14 -7.41 -12.46
CA PHE A 221 -11.87 -6.97 -11.30
C PHE A 221 -11.84 -5.46 -11.20
N ASP A 222 -12.98 -4.88 -10.80
CA ASP A 222 -12.99 -3.57 -10.16
C ASP A 222 -12.76 -3.74 -8.65
N GLN A 223 -13.08 -2.70 -7.89
CA GLN A 223 -12.96 -2.69 -6.43
C GLN A 223 -13.99 -3.59 -5.72
N GLU A 224 -15.07 -4.01 -6.39
CA GLU A 224 -16.18 -4.76 -5.80
C GLU A 224 -16.30 -6.20 -6.30
N LYS A 225 -16.00 -6.46 -7.57
CA LYS A 225 -16.34 -7.73 -8.23
C LYS A 225 -15.60 -7.97 -9.54
N LEU A 226 -15.80 -9.18 -10.08
CA LEU A 226 -15.47 -9.52 -11.47
C LEU A 226 -16.34 -8.71 -12.44
N ILE A 227 -15.72 -8.07 -13.42
CA ILE A 227 -16.39 -7.30 -14.46
C ILE A 227 -16.18 -7.86 -15.87
N PHE A 228 -15.11 -8.61 -16.10
CA PHE A 228 -14.83 -9.25 -17.39
C PHE A 228 -13.96 -10.49 -17.22
N ASN A 229 -14.12 -11.47 -18.11
CA ASN A 229 -13.22 -12.62 -18.18
C ASN A 229 -13.07 -13.13 -19.61
N THR A 230 -11.89 -13.63 -19.94
CA THR A 230 -11.57 -14.17 -21.27
C THR A 230 -10.42 -15.17 -21.20
N ALA A 231 -10.34 -16.07 -22.17
CA ALA A 231 -9.15 -16.92 -22.41
C ALA A 231 -8.33 -16.46 -23.63
N ASP A 232 -8.75 -15.37 -24.28
CA ASP A 232 -8.11 -14.79 -25.46
C ASP A 232 -7.40 -13.48 -25.07
N THR A 233 -6.08 -13.44 -25.28
CA THR A 233 -5.22 -12.29 -25.00
C THR A 233 -5.59 -11.05 -25.82
N ASN A 234 -5.98 -11.19 -27.08
CA ASN A 234 -6.41 -10.06 -27.89
C ASN A 234 -7.73 -9.49 -27.37
N ALA A 235 -8.66 -10.37 -26.97
CA ALA A 235 -9.91 -9.92 -26.36
C ALA A 235 -9.67 -9.18 -25.03
N LEU A 236 -8.68 -9.62 -24.22
CA LEU A 236 -8.25 -8.91 -23.02
C LEU A 236 -7.73 -7.51 -23.37
N ILE A 237 -6.78 -7.42 -24.31
CA ILE A 237 -6.15 -6.15 -24.70
C ILE A 237 -7.19 -5.19 -25.28
N THR A 238 -8.07 -5.66 -26.17
CA THR A 238 -9.14 -4.84 -26.74
C THR A 238 -10.09 -4.34 -25.67
N TRP A 239 -10.54 -5.21 -24.76
CA TRP A 239 -11.46 -4.80 -23.70
C TRP A 239 -10.84 -3.76 -22.76
N LEU A 240 -9.56 -3.92 -22.39
CA LEU A 240 -8.84 -2.96 -21.55
C LEU A 240 -8.67 -1.61 -22.25
N SER A 241 -8.23 -1.63 -23.51
CA SER A 241 -8.07 -0.42 -24.33
C SER A 241 -9.38 0.35 -24.48
N ASP A 242 -10.48 -0.34 -24.81
CA ASP A 242 -11.80 0.26 -24.95
C ASP A 242 -12.34 0.80 -23.62
N THR A 243 -12.12 0.07 -22.51
CA THR A 243 -12.66 0.43 -21.19
C THR A 243 -11.92 1.60 -20.56
N LEU A 244 -10.61 1.66 -20.74
CA LEU A 244 -9.75 2.72 -20.19
C LEU A 244 -9.61 3.92 -21.14
N ASP A 245 -10.16 3.84 -22.36
CA ASP A 245 -10.02 4.85 -23.42
C ASP A 245 -8.54 5.12 -23.76
N ILE A 246 -7.77 4.03 -23.89
CA ILE A 246 -6.31 4.08 -24.12
C ILE A 246 -6.00 3.60 -25.53
N GLU A 247 -5.36 4.46 -26.32
CA GLU A 247 -4.79 4.09 -27.60
C GLU A 247 -3.46 3.35 -27.41
N ILE A 248 -3.37 2.13 -27.94
CA ILE A 248 -2.14 1.33 -27.89
C ILE A 248 -1.23 1.71 -29.05
N VAL A 249 -0.10 2.32 -28.73
CA VAL A 249 0.90 2.80 -29.70
C VAL A 249 2.22 2.04 -29.62
N SER A 250 2.48 1.37 -28.49
CA SER A 250 3.70 0.61 -28.21
C SER A 250 4.14 -0.39 -29.30
N PRO A 251 3.24 -1.13 -30.00
CA PRO A 251 3.63 -2.05 -31.07
C PRO A 251 4.39 -1.39 -32.23
N ASN A 252 4.27 -0.08 -32.42
CA ASN A 252 5.01 0.65 -33.47
C ASN A 252 6.52 0.65 -33.24
N TRP A 253 6.96 0.43 -32.00
CA TRP A 253 8.37 0.45 -31.61
C TRP A 253 8.89 -0.92 -31.21
N TYR A 254 8.13 -2.01 -31.38
CA TYR A 254 8.63 -3.36 -31.13
C TYR A 254 9.77 -3.70 -32.09
N SER A 255 10.70 -4.54 -31.64
CA SER A 255 11.78 -4.98 -32.50
C SER A 255 11.23 -5.83 -33.63
N LYS A 256 11.64 -5.51 -34.86
CA LYS A 256 11.30 -6.29 -36.05
C LYS A 256 12.18 -7.52 -36.22
N GLU A 257 13.23 -7.65 -35.40
CA GLU A 257 14.20 -8.74 -35.47
C GLU A 257 14.12 -9.58 -34.18
N GLU A 258 13.81 -10.87 -34.32
CA GLU A 258 13.76 -11.78 -33.17
C GLU A 258 15.12 -11.89 -32.48
N GLY A 259 15.12 -11.83 -31.14
CA GLY A 259 16.34 -11.84 -30.34
C GLY A 259 17.10 -10.51 -30.32
N LYS A 260 16.52 -9.45 -30.91
CA LYS A 260 17.01 -8.09 -30.80
C LYS A 260 16.02 -7.18 -30.09
N PHE A 261 16.54 -6.04 -29.68
CA PHE A 261 15.84 -4.98 -29.01
C PHE A 261 15.71 -3.77 -29.92
N SER A 262 14.66 -3.00 -29.71
CA SER A 262 14.50 -1.64 -30.20
C SER A 262 14.43 -0.70 -29.00
N VAL A 263 14.93 0.52 -29.18
CA VAL A 263 14.98 1.53 -28.10
C VAL A 263 14.22 2.77 -28.54
N LEU A 264 13.25 3.19 -27.74
CA LEU A 264 12.64 4.51 -27.84
C LEU A 264 13.25 5.43 -26.79
N MET A 265 13.77 6.58 -27.22
CA MET A 265 14.46 7.55 -26.37
C MET A 265 13.71 8.88 -26.37
N ILE A 266 13.45 9.42 -25.17
CA ILE A 266 12.94 10.77 -24.95
C ILE A 266 14.04 11.59 -24.29
N LEU A 267 14.63 12.51 -25.04
CA LEU A 267 15.90 13.14 -24.68
C LEU A 267 15.83 14.67 -24.68
N ASP A 268 16.78 15.29 -23.98
CA ASP A 268 17.05 16.72 -24.08
C ASP A 268 17.77 17.05 -25.40
N GLU A 269 17.67 18.31 -25.84
CA GLU A 269 18.13 18.75 -27.17
C GLU A 269 19.62 18.48 -27.48
N ASN A 270 20.44 18.22 -26.46
CA ASN A 270 21.89 18.01 -26.60
C ASN A 270 22.36 16.65 -26.07
N ASP A 271 21.46 15.71 -25.81
CA ASP A 271 21.83 14.38 -25.33
C ASP A 271 22.45 13.54 -26.46
N ASP A 272 23.63 12.98 -26.22
CA ASP A 272 24.42 12.21 -27.19
C ASP A 272 24.19 10.69 -27.07
N SER A 273 23.27 10.24 -26.21
CA SER A 273 22.94 8.83 -25.98
C SER A 273 22.64 8.04 -27.26
N PRO A 274 21.95 8.56 -28.28
CA PRO A 274 21.76 7.83 -29.54
C PRO A 274 23.09 7.55 -30.25
N GLN A 275 24.04 8.47 -30.19
CA GLN A 275 25.38 8.32 -30.76
C GLN A 275 26.18 7.31 -29.93
N ARG A 276 26.21 7.49 -28.60
CA ARG A 276 26.92 6.59 -27.67
C ARG A 276 26.44 5.14 -27.79
N LEU A 277 25.13 4.92 -27.94
CA LEU A 277 24.55 3.59 -28.11
C LEU A 277 24.96 2.95 -29.44
N ARG A 278 25.01 3.74 -30.53
CA ARG A 278 25.47 3.24 -31.85
C ARG A 278 26.96 2.92 -31.87
N GLU A 279 27.78 3.70 -31.16
CA GLU A 279 29.23 3.52 -31.08
C GLU A 279 29.64 2.35 -30.19
N HIS A 280 28.74 1.85 -29.35
CA HIS A 280 28.95 0.63 -28.58
C HIS A 280 28.87 -0.60 -29.51
N GLU A 281 29.96 -0.86 -30.26
CA GLU A 281 30.18 -1.99 -31.20
C GLU A 281 29.88 -3.39 -30.61
N LYS A 282 29.69 -3.51 -29.29
CA LYS A 282 29.35 -4.76 -28.59
C LYS A 282 27.86 -5.10 -28.60
N MET A 283 26.98 -4.18 -28.95
CA MET A 283 25.53 -4.36 -28.80
C MET A 283 24.84 -4.88 -30.06
N ALA A 284 25.33 -5.97 -30.66
CA ALA A 284 24.61 -6.67 -31.74
C ALA A 284 23.16 -7.10 -31.38
N VAL A 285 22.73 -6.81 -30.16
CA VAL A 285 21.40 -6.93 -29.59
C VAL A 285 20.46 -5.76 -29.92
N VAL A 286 20.90 -4.56 -30.34
CA VAL A 286 19.99 -3.45 -30.71
C VAL A 286 19.80 -3.38 -32.23
N SER A 287 18.55 -3.35 -32.66
CA SER A 287 18.12 -3.32 -34.07
C SER A 287 17.67 -1.93 -34.52
N GLU A 288 16.92 -1.21 -33.68
CA GLU A 288 16.31 0.06 -34.01
C GLU A 288 16.46 1.05 -32.86
N ILE A 289 16.67 2.33 -33.19
CA ILE A 289 16.68 3.44 -32.22
C ILE A 289 15.71 4.49 -32.74
N HIS A 290 14.71 4.78 -31.93
CA HIS A 290 13.68 5.80 -32.14
C HIS A 290 13.93 6.93 -31.15
N VAL A 291 13.86 8.18 -31.61
CA VAL A 291 14.01 9.35 -30.76
C VAL A 291 12.78 10.23 -30.94
N LEU A 292 12.07 10.51 -29.85
CA LEU A 292 10.91 11.39 -29.86
C LEU A 292 11.14 12.60 -28.94
N PRO A 293 10.54 13.75 -29.27
CA PRO A 293 10.66 14.95 -28.44
C PRO A 293 9.90 14.84 -27.12
N GLU A 294 8.86 14.02 -27.05
CA GLU A 294 7.98 13.83 -25.88
C GLU A 294 7.57 12.36 -25.76
N SER A 295 7.27 11.91 -24.54
CA SER A 295 6.81 10.54 -24.33
C SER A 295 5.45 10.31 -25.00
N PRO A 296 5.27 9.22 -25.76
CA PRO A 296 3.98 8.85 -26.30
C PRO A 296 3.03 8.30 -25.22
N PHE A 297 3.55 7.98 -24.02
CA PHE A 297 2.79 7.38 -22.94
C PHE A 297 2.28 8.45 -21.98
N ALA A 298 0.97 8.46 -21.75
CA ALA A 298 0.31 9.48 -20.93
C ALA A 298 0.89 9.55 -19.50
N VAL A 299 1.19 8.39 -18.92
CA VAL A 299 1.77 8.24 -17.57
C VAL A 299 3.15 8.89 -17.42
N ASP A 300 3.88 9.07 -18.53
CA ASP A 300 5.25 9.56 -18.52
C ASP A 300 5.41 10.98 -19.07
N LYS A 301 4.31 11.66 -19.40
CA LYS A 301 4.36 13.01 -20.01
C LYS A 301 5.06 14.05 -19.13
N ASP A 302 4.91 13.91 -17.82
CA ASP A 302 5.47 14.84 -16.83
C ASP A 302 6.83 14.40 -16.26
N PHE A 303 7.39 13.27 -16.73
CA PHE A 303 8.67 12.78 -16.26
C PHE A 303 9.84 13.60 -16.82
N ASN A 304 10.86 13.77 -15.98
CA ASN A 304 12.10 14.41 -16.40
C ASN A 304 12.84 13.51 -17.39
N LYS A 305 13.34 14.12 -18.46
CA LYS A 305 14.23 13.48 -19.40
C LYS A 305 15.60 13.23 -18.75
N PRO A 306 16.35 12.20 -19.18
CA PRO A 306 16.04 11.29 -20.27
C PRO A 306 15.13 10.11 -19.87
N LEU A 307 14.36 9.59 -20.84
CA LEU A 307 13.62 8.33 -20.71
C LEU A 307 14.02 7.37 -21.82
N TYR A 308 14.21 6.11 -21.48
CA TYR A 308 14.54 5.03 -22.41
C TYR A 308 13.54 3.89 -22.24
N TYR A 309 12.89 3.50 -23.32
CA TYR A 309 12.03 2.32 -23.36
C TYR A 309 12.65 1.28 -24.27
N ILE A 310 12.78 0.05 -23.78
CA ILE A 310 13.39 -1.04 -24.51
C ILE A 310 12.32 -2.08 -24.80
N PHE A 311 12.20 -2.45 -26.07
CA PHE A 311 11.22 -3.41 -26.56
C PHE A 311 11.93 -4.58 -27.22
N ASP A 312 11.35 -5.77 -27.10
CA ASP A 312 11.64 -6.89 -27.98
C ASP A 312 10.55 -7.00 -29.07
N ASN A 313 10.44 -8.15 -29.72
CA ASN A 313 9.41 -8.41 -30.73
C ASN A 313 8.03 -8.75 -30.15
N LYS A 314 7.89 -8.83 -28.82
CA LYS A 314 6.65 -9.21 -28.11
C LYS A 314 6.09 -8.06 -27.28
N GLY A 315 6.92 -7.15 -26.79
CA GLY A 315 6.48 -6.03 -25.98
C GLY A 315 7.60 -5.19 -25.41
N MET A 316 7.23 -4.30 -24.49
CA MET A 316 8.20 -3.58 -23.68
C MET A 316 8.80 -4.55 -22.66
N LEU A 317 10.11 -4.45 -22.44
CA LEU A 317 10.83 -5.26 -21.46
C LEU A 317 11.34 -4.44 -20.29
N PHE A 318 11.75 -3.19 -20.55
CA PHE A 318 12.41 -2.36 -19.56
C PHE A 318 12.21 -0.88 -19.87
N ASN A 319 12.05 -0.07 -18.83
CA ASN A 319 12.17 1.37 -18.89
C ASN A 319 13.30 1.85 -17.98
N ALA A 320 14.07 2.83 -18.45
CA ALA A 320 15.20 3.39 -17.72
C ALA A 320 15.13 4.92 -17.71
N TYR A 321 15.59 5.51 -16.61
CA TYR A 321 15.66 6.96 -16.40
C TYR A 321 17.08 7.51 -16.57
N THR A 322 18.06 6.62 -16.76
CA THR A 322 19.45 6.97 -17.01
C THR A 322 20.01 6.10 -18.13
N TYR A 323 21.04 6.62 -18.80
CA TYR A 323 21.74 5.86 -19.83
C TYR A 323 22.40 4.62 -19.22
N GLU A 324 22.96 4.76 -18.02
CA GLU A 324 23.65 3.70 -17.29
C GLU A 324 22.71 2.53 -16.95
N ASP A 325 21.47 2.79 -16.53
CA ASP A 325 20.48 1.74 -16.25
C ASP A 325 20.09 0.97 -17.52
N MET A 326 19.87 1.70 -18.62
CA MET A 326 19.61 1.10 -19.95
C MET A 326 20.77 0.19 -20.37
N MET A 327 22.00 0.64 -20.17
CA MET A 327 23.21 -0.12 -20.51
C MET A 327 23.38 -1.37 -19.64
N MET A 328 23.08 -1.25 -18.35
CA MET A 328 23.12 -2.38 -17.41
C MET A 328 22.17 -3.49 -17.85
N PHE A 329 20.95 -3.15 -18.25
CA PHE A 329 20.00 -4.10 -18.83
C PHE A 329 20.59 -4.83 -20.05
N PHE A 330 21.18 -4.10 -21.01
CA PHE A 330 21.77 -4.74 -22.18
C PHE A 330 22.95 -5.65 -21.85
N GLU A 331 23.78 -5.28 -20.87
CA GLU A 331 24.87 -6.14 -20.41
C GLU A 331 24.38 -7.43 -19.76
N GLU A 332 23.32 -7.37 -18.96
CA GLU A 332 22.69 -8.54 -18.36
C GLU A 332 22.11 -9.47 -19.42
N GLN A 333 21.36 -8.91 -20.38
CA GLN A 333 20.79 -9.69 -21.48
C GLN A 333 21.89 -10.34 -22.32
N ALA A 334 22.95 -9.60 -22.67
CA ALA A 334 24.07 -10.12 -23.46
C ALA A 334 24.79 -11.30 -22.77
N ARG A 335 24.85 -11.33 -21.43
CA ARG A 335 25.42 -12.47 -20.68
C ARG A 335 24.54 -13.71 -20.72
N SER A 336 23.21 -13.54 -20.82
CA SER A 336 22.28 -14.67 -20.85
C SER A 336 22.33 -15.46 -22.17
N PHE A 337 22.86 -14.86 -23.24
CA PHE A 337 23.02 -15.48 -24.56
C PHE A 337 24.40 -16.14 -24.80
N GLN A 338 25.31 -16.11 -23.82
CA GLN A 338 26.62 -16.80 -23.87
C GLN A 338 26.59 -18.10 -23.07
#